data_AF-A0A5M6CH87-F1
#
_entry.id   AF-A0A5M6CH87-F1
#
_cell.length_a   1.000
_cell.length_b   1.000
_cell.length_c   1.000
_cell.angle_alpha   90.00
_cell.angle_beta   90.00
_cell.angle_gamma   90.00
#
_symmetry.space_group_name_H-M   'P 1'
#
loop_
_entity.id
_entity.type
_entity.pdbx_description
1 polymer ?
#
loop_
_entity_poly.entity_id
_entity_poly.type
_entity_poly.pdbx_seq_one_letter_code
_entity_poly.pdbx_strand_id
1 'polypeptide(L)' 'MAKSKAAQVENLSALSMEALNDKIGEETLRLKKTKFSHAVNPIENPMIIRSIRRTIATLKTEQRKRQLAS' A
#
# COMPACT_ATOMS: atom_id res chain seq x y z
N MET A 1 10.62 -9.22 13.54
CA MET A 1 9.65 -8.64 12.59
C MET A 1 9.09 -7.25 12.98
N ALA A 2 9.56 -6.58 14.04
CA ALA A 2 9.02 -5.27 14.46
C ALA A 2 9.68 -4.04 13.80
N LYS A 3 10.96 -4.15 13.39
CA LYS A 3 11.73 -2.98 12.91
C LYS A 3 11.34 -2.49 11.50
N SER A 4 10.86 -3.36 10.60
CA SER A 4 10.49 -2.94 9.24
C SER A 4 9.21 -2.11 9.20
N LYS A 5 8.22 -2.43 10.05
CA LYS A 5 6.94 -1.72 10.11
C LYS A 5 7.10 -0.31 10.69
N ALA A 6 7.88 -0.15 11.76
CA ALA A 6 8.11 1.14 12.40
C ALA A 6 8.83 2.12 11.45
N ALA A 7 9.90 1.67 10.77
CA ALA A 7 10.60 2.47 9.78
C ALA A 7 9.70 2.87 8.58
N GLN A 8 8.76 2.01 8.19
CA GLN A 8 7.85 2.30 7.09
C GLN A 8 6.79 3.34 7.47
N VAL A 9 6.38 3.41 8.74
CA VAL A 9 5.46 4.44 9.26
C VAL A 9 6.15 5.80 9.33
N GLU A 10 7.41 5.87 9.77
CA GLU A 10 8.18 7.12 9.83
C GLU A 10 8.41 7.73 8.44
N ASN A 11 8.57 6.91 7.40
CA ASN A 11 8.67 7.39 6.02
C ASN A 11 7.34 7.93 5.47
N LEU A 12 6.20 7.51 6.03
CA LEU A 12 4.87 7.93 5.57
C LEU A 12 4.40 9.22 6.22
N SER A 13 4.85 9.54 7.43
CA SER A 13 4.55 10.82 8.08
C SER A 13 5.20 12.01 7.38
N ALA A 14 6.34 11.81 6.69
CA ALA A 14 7.03 12.84 5.93
C ALA A 14 6.39 13.18 4.56
N LEU A 15 5.40 12.41 4.10
CA LEU A 15 4.81 12.56 2.77
C LEU A 15 3.67 13.59 2.75
N SER A 16 3.49 14.36 1.67
CA SER A 16 2.31 15.24 1.47
C SER A 16 1.00 14.44 1.31
N MET A 17 -0.16 15.06 1.57
CA MET A 17 -1.49 14.47 1.34
C MET A 17 -1.69 14.07 -0.13
N GLU A 18 -1.21 14.89 -1.07
CA GLU A 18 -1.35 14.66 -2.51
C GLU A 18 -0.51 13.45 -2.95
N ALA A 19 0.77 13.43 -2.60
CA ALA A 19 1.67 12.31 -2.85
C ALA A 19 1.19 11.00 -2.19
N LEU A 20 0.45 11.07 -1.07
CA LEU A 20 -0.16 9.89 -0.44
C LEU A 20 -1.31 9.36 -1.30
N ASN A 21 -2.15 10.23 -1.87
CA ASN A 21 -3.24 9.84 -2.76
C ASN A 21 -2.69 9.22 -4.06
N ASP A 22 -1.63 9.80 -4.63
CA ASP A 22 -1.00 9.30 -5.86
C ASP A 22 -0.46 7.88 -5.66
N LYS A 23 0.28 7.64 -4.56
CA LYS A 23 0.76 6.29 -4.21
C LYS A 23 -0.38 5.29 -3.99
N ILE A 24 -1.49 5.71 -3.39
CA ILE A 24 -2.67 4.84 -3.26
C ILE A 24 -3.22 4.48 -4.65
N GLY A 25 -3.29 5.45 -5.56
CA GLY A 25 -3.70 5.24 -6.95
C GLY A 25 -2.79 4.24 -7.67
N GLU A 26 -1.49 4.45 -7.62
CA GLU A 26 -0.49 3.56 -8.24
C GLU A 26 -0.58 2.12 -7.68
N GLU A 27 -0.66 1.98 -6.36
CA GLU A 27 -0.63 0.66 -5.72
C GLU A 27 -1.91 -0.11 -5.98
N THR A 28 -3.05 0.59 -6.06
CA THR A 28 -4.33 -0.03 -6.43
C THR A 28 -4.35 -0.48 -7.88
N LEU A 29 -3.75 0.28 -8.80
CA LEU A 29 -3.57 -0.12 -10.19
C LEU A 29 -2.66 -1.35 -10.29
N ARG A 30 -1.55 -1.35 -9.54
CA ARG A 30 -0.62 -2.48 -9.45
C ARG A 30 -1.31 -3.74 -8.93
N LEU A 31 -2.17 -3.61 -7.91
CA LEU A 31 -2.97 -4.71 -7.39
C LEU A 31 -3.94 -5.28 -8.44
N LYS A 32 -4.60 -4.41 -9.22
CA LYS A 32 -5.50 -4.84 -10.30
C LYS A 32 -4.74 -5.62 -11.38
N LYS A 33 -3.59 -5.10 -11.83
CA LYS A 33 -2.73 -5.78 -12.82
C LYS A 33 -2.25 -7.15 -12.34
N THR A 34 -1.77 -7.24 -11.09
CA THR A 34 -1.32 -8.52 -10.52
C THR A 34 -2.46 -9.51 -10.33
N LYS A 35 -3.65 -9.07 -9.88
CA LYS A 35 -4.82 -9.96 -9.81
C LYS A 35 -5.24 -10.50 -11.17
N PHE A 36 -5.25 -9.65 -12.19
CA PHE A 36 -5.57 -10.06 -13.55
C PHE A 36 -4.55 -11.06 -14.09
N SER A 37 -3.26 -10.74 -13.93
CA SER A 37 -2.16 -11.63 -14.29
C SER A 37 -2.27 -12.99 -13.59
N HIS A 38 -2.59 -13.02 -12.29
CA HIS A 38 -2.80 -14.26 -11.51
C HIS A 38 -3.96 -15.11 -12.01
N ALA A 39 -5.03 -14.48 -12.48
CA ALA A 39 -6.20 -15.19 -12.99
C ALA A 39 -5.93 -15.82 -14.37
N VAL A 40 -5.07 -15.19 -15.19
CA VAL A 40 -4.67 -15.74 -16.49
C VAL A 40 -3.58 -16.79 -16.32
N ASN A 41 -2.54 -16.48 -15.55
CA ASN A 41 -1.40 -17.35 -15.28
C ASN A 41 -1.13 -17.39 -13.76
N PRO A 42 -1.06 -18.57 -13.13
CA PRO A 42 -0.73 -18.66 -11.71
C PRO A 42 0.61 -17.96 -11.40
N ILE A 43 0.55 -16.86 -10.66
CA ILE A 43 1.74 -16.14 -10.17
C ILE A 43 2.59 -17.08 -9.30
N GLU A 44 3.90 -17.08 -9.56
CA GLU A 44 4.90 -17.88 -8.84
C GLU A 44 4.83 -17.72 -7.31
N ASN A 45 4.55 -16.50 -6.85
CA ASN A 45 4.40 -16.19 -5.44
C ASN A 45 3.12 -15.41 -5.10
N PRO A 46 2.06 -16.06 -4.59
CA PRO A 46 0.81 -15.40 -4.19
C PRO A 46 0.99 -14.43 -3.00
N MET A 47 2.10 -14.50 -2.26
CA MET A 47 2.39 -13.58 -1.16
C MET A 47 2.62 -12.14 -1.63
N ILE A 48 2.96 -11.93 -2.91
CA ILE A 48 3.10 -10.60 -3.50
C ILE A 48 1.75 -9.86 -3.47
N ILE A 49 0.65 -10.55 -3.75
CA ILE A 49 -0.69 -9.95 -3.68
C ILE A 49 -1.00 -9.55 -2.23
N ARG A 50 -0.58 -10.36 -1.25
CA ARG A 50 -0.76 -10.07 0.18
C ARG A 50 0.06 -8.86 0.62
N SER A 51 1.30 -8.71 0.15
CA SER A 51 2.15 -7.58 0.50
C SER A 51 1.58 -6.26 -0.07
N ILE A 52 1.17 -6.25 -1.34
CA ILE A 52 0.55 -5.08 -1.98
C ILE A 52 -0.72 -4.65 -1.22
N ARG A 53 -1.59 -5.60 -0.83
CA ARG A 53 -2.78 -5.28 -0.02
C ARG A 53 -2.42 -4.62 1.32
N ARG A 54 -1.38 -5.11 1.99
CA ARG A 54 -0.92 -4.53 3.27
C ARG A 54 -0.39 -3.12 3.08
N THR A 55 0.39 -2.87 2.02
CA THR A 55 0.90 -1.54 1.71
C THR A 55 -0.25 -0.55 1.51
N ILE A 56 -1.26 -0.91 0.71
CA ILE A 56 -2.45 -0.06 0.50
C ILE A 56 -3.18 0.21 1.83
N ALA A 57 -3.33 -0.79 2.69
CA ALA A 57 -3.99 -0.62 3.99
C ALA A 57 -3.22 0.36 4.90
N THR A 58 -1.89 0.27 4.93
CA THR A 58 -1.05 1.21 5.69
C THR A 58 -1.20 2.64 5.16
N LEU A 59 -1.12 2.83 3.83
CA LEU A 59 -1.28 4.15 3.20
C LEU A 59 -2.66 4.79 3.54
N LYS A 60 -3.73 4.00 3.44
CA LYS A 60 -5.09 4.45 3.82
C LYS A 60 -5.25 4.75 5.30
N THR A 61 -4.55 4.00 6.16
CA THR A 61 -4.57 4.22 7.61
C THR A 61 -3.95 5.57 7.95
N GLU A 62 -2.81 5.91 7.36
CA GLU A 62 -2.18 7.22 7.53
C GLU A 62 -3.05 8.35 6.97
N GLN A 63 -3.68 8.15 5.79
CA GLN A 63 -4.62 9.11 5.23
C GLN A 63 -5.77 9.40 6.21
N ARG A 64 -6.38 8.34 6.78
CA ARG A 64 -7.47 8.46 7.74
C ARG A 64 -7.02 9.12 9.04
N LYS A 65 -5.82 8.79 9.53
CA LYS A 65 -5.24 9.40 10.73
C LYS A 65 -5.09 10.92 10.56
N ARG A 66 -4.67 11.39 9.38
CA ARG A 66 -4.58 12.82 9.08
C ARG A 66 -5.94 13.50 9.00
N GLN A 67 -6.93 12.86 8.37
CA GLN A 67 -8.31 13.36 8.30
C GLN A 67 -9.02 13.45 9.66
N LEU A 68 -8.61 12.66 10.64
CA LEU A 68 -9.17 12.68 12.00
C LEU A 68 -8.44 13.67 12.92
N ALA A 69 -7.21 14.05 12.57
CA ALA A 69 -6.42 15.03 13.32
C ALA A 69 -6.70 16.47 12.88
N SER A 70 -7.34 16.66 11.71
CA SER A 70 -7.96 17.92 11.29
C SER A 70 -9.36 18.07 11.87
#